data_AF-A0A8J3ZUS1-F1
#
_entry.id   AF-A0A8J3ZUS1-F1
#
_cell.length_a   1.000
_cell.length_b   1.000
_cell.length_c   1.000
_cell.angle_alpha   90.00
_cell.angle_beta   90.00
_cell.angle_gamma   90.00
#
_symmetry.space_group_name_H-M   'P 1'
#
loop_
_entity.id
_entity.type
_entity.pdbx_description
1 polymer ?
#
loop_
_entity_poly.entity_id
_entity_poly.type
_entity_poly.pdbx_seq_one_letter_code
_entity_poly.pdbx_strand_id
1 'polypeptide(L)' 'MLELRVLAGDPTAEELAAVTAVLLATSGADEPAEVPAPSRWRTSAVPGAAGRPGPGAWRASGLPR' A
#
# COMPACT_ATOMS: atom_id res chain seq x y z
N MET A 1 0.94 -20.25 4.27
CA MET A 1 -0.08 -21.32 4.41
C MET A 1 -1.43 -20.65 4.27
N LEU A 2 -2.27 -21.09 3.33
CA LEU A 2 -3.56 -20.46 3.09
C LEU A 2 -4.55 -21.01 4.12
N GLU A 3 -5.06 -20.14 5.01
CA GLU A 3 -6.05 -20.50 6.02
C GLU A 3 -7.39 -19.84 5.66
N LEU A 4 -8.41 -20.66 5.37
CA LEU A 4 -9.76 -20.22 5.02
C LEU A 4 -10.75 -20.71 6.08
N ARG A 5 -11.60 -19.81 6.59
CA ARG A 5 -12.63 -20.14 7.57
C ARG A 5 -13.99 -19.58 7.16
N VAL A 6 -15.02 -20.42 7.16
CA VAL A 6 -16.42 -20.01 6.98
C VAL A 6 -16.95 -19.48 8.32
N LEU A 7 -17.44 -18.24 8.34
CA LEU A 7 -17.97 -17.61 9.54
C LEU A 7 -19.50 -17.64 9.61
N ALA A 8 -20.17 -17.79 8.47
CA ALA A 8 -21.63 -17.83 8.36
C ALA A 8 -22.07 -18.55 7.07
N GLY A 9 -23.28 -19.09 7.07
CA GLY A 9 -23.85 -19.86 5.96
C GLY A 9 -23.44 -21.34 5.97
N ASP A 10 -23.99 -22.09 5.02
CA ASP A 10 -23.66 -23.49 4.76
C ASP A 10 -23.31 -23.65 3.26
N PRO A 11 -22.12 -23.20 2.84
CA PRO A 11 -21.74 -23.23 1.44
C PRO A 11 -21.54 -24.66 0.96
N THR A 12 -21.87 -24.91 -0.30
CA THR A 12 -21.64 -26.23 -0.89
C THR A 12 -20.15 -26.48 -1.10
N ALA A 13 -19.79 -27.74 -1.30
CA ALA A 13 -18.41 -28.13 -1.61
C ALA A 13 -17.91 -27.46 -2.89
N GLU A 14 -18.78 -27.31 -3.89
CA GLU A 14 -18.48 -26.66 -5.16
C GLU A 14 -18.17 -25.16 -4.99
N GLU A 15 -18.93 -24.46 -4.15
CA GLU A 15 -18.71 -23.04 -3.87
C GLU A 15 -17.37 -22.81 -3.15
N LEU A 16 -17.06 -23.65 -2.17
CA LEU A 16 -15.76 -23.61 -1.49
C LEU A 16 -14.60 -23.91 -2.46
N ALA A 17 -14.78 -24.86 -3.37
CA ALA A 17 -13.78 -25.19 -4.38
C ALA A 17 -13.54 -24.01 -5.34
N ALA A 18 -14.60 -23.33 -5.78
CA ALA A 18 -14.49 -22.17 -6.65
C ALA A 18 -13.71 -21.02 -5.99
N VAL A 19 -14.02 -20.69 -4.73
CA VAL A 19 -13.29 -19.64 -3.98
C VAL A 19 -11.83 -20.03 -3.80
N THR A 20 -11.56 -21.28 -3.44
CA THR A 20 -10.19 -21.78 -3.25
C THR A 20 -9.38 -21.68 -4.55
N ALA A 21 -9.97 -22.04 -5.69
CA ALA A 21 -9.32 -21.95 -6.99
C ALA A 21 -8.93 -20.49 -7.33
N VAL A 22 -9.80 -19.52 -7.03
CA VAL A 22 -9.51 -18.09 -7.23
C VAL A 22 -8.38 -17.61 -6.31
N LEU A 23 -8.40 -18.03 -5.04
CA LEU A 23 -7.34 -17.66 -4.08
C LEU A 23 -5.98 -18.24 -4.52
N LEU A 24 -5.95 -19.49 -4.98
CA LEU A 24 -4.73 -20.09 -5.51
C LEU A 24 -4.22 -19.34 -6.75
N ALA A 25 -5.10 -19.02 -7.69
CA ALA A 25 -4.75 -18.29 -8.91
C ALA A 25 -4.21 -16.88 -8.64
N THR A 26 -4.72 -16.19 -7.62
CA THR A 26 -4.29 -14.84 -7.25
C THR A 26 -3.05 -14.83 -6.36
N SER A 27 -2.85 -15.86 -5.54
CA SER A 27 -1.71 -15.94 -4.60
C SER A 27 -0.35 -16.14 -5.27
N GLY A 28 -0.31 -16.62 -6.52
CA GLY A 28 0.92 -16.88 -7.26
C GLY A 28 1.39 -15.73 -8.16
N ALA A 29 0.68 -14.59 -8.17
CA ALA A 29 1.14 -13.40 -8.86
C ALA A 29 2.26 -12.76 -8.03
N ASP A 30 3.49 -13.18 -8.29
CA ASP A 30 4.68 -12.43 -7.86
C ASP A 30 4.66 -11.13 -8.68
N GLU A 31 3.99 -10.10 -8.15
CA GLU A 31 4.16 -8.76 -8.71
C GLU A 31 5.64 -8.41 -8.59
N PRO A 32 6.27 -7.88 -9.65
CA PRO A 32 7.62 -7.35 -9.52
C PRO A 32 7.58 -6.35 -8.37
N ALA A 33 8.38 -6.60 -7.33
CA ALA A 33 8.39 -5.77 -6.14
C ALA A 33 8.61 -4.31 -6.53
N GLU A 34 7.52 -3.53 -6.57
CA GLU A 34 7.59 -2.11 -6.82
C GLU A 34 8.34 -1.53 -5.64
N VAL A 35 9.55 -0.99 -5.88
CA VAL A 35 10.29 -0.32 -4.81
C VAL A 35 9.41 0.84 -4.36
N PRO A 36 8.87 0.81 -3.13
CA PRO A 36 7.93 1.82 -2.72
C PRO A 36 8.64 3.16 -2.75
N ALA A 37 8.01 4.15 -3.39
CA ALA A 37 8.54 5.51 -3.40
C ALA A 37 8.83 5.96 -1.94
N PRO A 38 9.94 6.66 -1.70
CA PRO A 38 10.29 7.08 -0.36
C PRO A 38 9.15 7.91 0.25
N SER A 39 8.66 7.46 1.40
CA SER A 39 7.56 8.12 2.10
C SER A 39 7.97 9.53 2.52
N ARG A 40 7.25 10.54 2.03
CA ARG A 40 7.45 11.94 2.44
C ARG A 40 7.27 12.14 3.95
N TRP A 41 6.40 11.36 4.58
CA TRP A 41 6.21 11.33 6.04
C TRP A 41 7.42 10.75 6.77
N ARG A 42 8.02 9.68 6.23
CA ARG A 42 9.23 9.10 6.79
C ARG A 42 10.44 10.03 6.61
N THR A 43 10.53 10.70 5.47
CA THR A 43 11.57 11.70 5.18
C THR A 43 11.44 12.93 6.08
N SER A 44 10.24 13.41 6.37
CA SER A 44 10.05 14.57 7.26
C SER A 44 10.40 14.28 8.73
N ALA A 45 10.36 13.02 9.15
CA ALA A 45 10.79 12.60 10.48
C ALA A 45 12.33 12.61 10.66
N VAL A 46 13.10 12.74 9.58
CA VAL A 46 14.56 12.81 9.63
C VAL A 46 15.00 14.25 9.89
N PRO A 47 15.73 14.53 10.99
CA PRO A 47 16.24 15.87 11.27
C PRO A 47 17.11 16.40 10.13
N GLY A 48 16.73 17.53 9.54
CA GLY A 48 17.48 18.18 8.46
C GLY A 48 17.17 17.69 7.04
N ALA A 49 16.27 16.71 6.86
CA ALA A 49 15.87 16.24 5.53
C ALA A 49 14.93 17.22 4.80
N ALA A 50 14.16 18.01 5.55
CA ALA A 50 13.50 19.18 5.00
C ALA A 50 14.53 20.30 4.86
N GLY A 51 14.75 20.78 3.63
CA GLY A 51 15.55 21.98 3.39
C GLY A 51 15.05 23.13 4.27
N ARG A 52 15.96 23.88 4.90
CA ARG A 52 15.57 25.00 5.77
C ARG A 52 14.94 26.09 4.90
N PRO A 53 13.67 26.46 5.12
CA PRO A 53 13.09 27.58 4.41
C PRO A 53 13.92 28.83 4.70
N GLY A 54 14.48 29.43 3.66
CA GLY A 54 15.23 30.68 3.76
C GLY A 54 14.31 31.86 4.08
N PRO A 55 14.88 33.04 4.40
CA PRO A 55 14.10 34.27 4.58
C PRO A 55 13.15 34.50 3.40
N GLY A 56 11.86 34.70 3.67
CA GLY A 56 10.84 34.94 2.65
C GLY A 56 10.25 33.70 1.97
N ALA A 57 10.71 32.47 2.28
CA ALA A 57 10.23 31.25 1.64
C ALA A 57 8.71 31.03 1.80
N TRP A 58 8.13 31.44 2.94
CA TRP A 58 6.68 31.34 3.16
C TRP A 58 5.86 32.31 2.29
N ARG A 59 6.41 33.48 1.95
CA ARG A 59 5.75 34.39 1.00
C ARG A 59 5.85 33.86 -0.42
N ALA A 60 6.98 33.28 -0.78
CA ALA A 60 7.20 32.69 -2.09
C ALA A 60 6.32 31.47 -2.36
N SER A 61 5.92 30.69 -1.35
CA SER A 61 5.03 29.53 -1.54
C SER A 61 3.62 29.88 -2.03
N GLY A 62 3.20 31.13 -1.85
CA GLY A 62 1.88 31.60 -2.31
C GLY A 62 1.88 32.25 -3.70
N LEU A 63 3.05 32.37 -4.35
CA LEU A 63 3.14 32.98 -5.68
C LEU A 63 2.92 31.93 -6.79
N PRO A 64 2.36 32.32 -7.95
CA PRO A 64 2.31 31.47 -9.13
C PRO A 64 3.72 31.03 -9.55
N ARG A 65 3.83 29.79 -10.06
CA ARG A 65 5.08 29.25 -10.60
C ARG A 65 5.27 29.60 -12.06
#